data_AF-J9DUU5-F1
#
_entry.id   AF-J9DUU5-F1
#
_cell.length_a   1.000
_cell.length_b   1.000
_cell.length_c   1.000
_cell.angle_alpha   90.00
_cell.angle_beta   90.00
_cell.angle_gamma   90.00
#
_symmetry.space_group_name_H-M   'P 1'
#
loop_
_entity.id
_entity.type
_entity.pdbx_description
1 polymer ?
#
loop_
_entity_poly.entity_id
_entity_poly.type
_entity_poly.pdbx_seq_one_letter_code
_entity_poly.pdbx_strand_id
1 'polypeptide(L)'
;MKKNDKKPKVKCKAEVLNSLKNREYYETEETMCVSKAIEEYCEECVPFEKIKFIKAELRAKKLFDIEIYQLLELWPKSLLCLQLVIEEMEERYTEEELNYILMLFN
;
A
#
# COMPACT_ATOMS: atom_id res chain seq x y z
N MET A 1 22.47 -21.33 -2.12
CA MET A 1 22.20 -19.90 -2.40
C MET A 1 22.78 -19.06 -1.28
N LYS A 2 23.63 -18.06 -1.58
CA LYS A 2 24.07 -17.06 -0.60
C LYS A 2 22.92 -16.05 -0.43
N LYS A 3 22.34 -15.93 0.75
CA LYS A 3 21.35 -14.88 1.05
C LYS A 3 22.11 -13.56 1.12
N ASN A 4 21.76 -12.61 0.25
CA ASN A 4 22.21 -11.23 0.41
C ASN A 4 21.48 -10.63 1.61
N ASP A 5 22.21 -10.16 2.62
CA ASP A 5 21.69 -9.56 3.86
C ASP A 5 21.03 -8.17 3.66
N LYS A 6 20.55 -7.86 2.45
CA LYS A 6 19.74 -6.65 2.23
C LYS A 6 18.34 -6.92 2.76
N LYS A 7 17.92 -6.15 3.77
CA LYS A 7 16.53 -6.16 4.24
C LYS A 7 15.59 -6.00 3.03
N PRO A 8 14.66 -6.93 2.82
CA PRO A 8 13.73 -6.83 1.71
C PRO A 8 12.92 -5.55 1.85
N LYS A 9 12.83 -4.79 0.75
CA LYS A 9 11.99 -3.59 0.69
C LYS A 9 10.54 -4.05 0.67
N VAL A 10 9.76 -3.64 1.67
CA VAL A 10 8.32 -3.93 1.74
C VAL A 10 7.63 -3.23 0.57
N LYS A 11 6.83 -3.99 -0.19
CA LYS A 11 6.04 -3.52 -1.32
C LYS A 11 4.55 -3.67 -1.01
N CYS A 12 3.74 -2.69 -1.36
CA CYS A 12 2.28 -2.84 -1.27
C CYS A 12 1.73 -3.54 -2.54
N LYS A 13 0.47 -4.00 -2.49
CA LYS A 13 -0.26 -4.63 -3.61
C LYS A 13 -0.07 -3.91 -4.93
N ALA A 14 -0.21 -2.58 -4.92
CA ALA A 14 -0.06 -1.77 -6.12
C ALA A 14 1.37 -1.77 -6.69
N GLU A 15 2.40 -1.79 -5.84
CA GLU A 15 3.80 -1.94 -6.26
C GLU A 15 4.09 -3.36 -6.78
N VAL A 16 3.44 -4.38 -6.20
CA VAL A 16 3.51 -5.78 -6.67
C VAL A 16 2.83 -5.92 -8.02
N LEU A 17 1.61 -5.43 -8.18
CA LEU A 17 0.84 -5.46 -9.41
C LEU A 17 1.58 -4.75 -10.54
N ASN A 18 2.12 -3.56 -10.28
CA ASN A 18 2.94 -2.87 -11.27
C ASN A 18 4.21 -3.66 -11.64
N SER A 19 4.82 -4.39 -10.68
CA SER A 19 5.98 -5.25 -10.98
C SER A 19 5.59 -6.44 -11.87
N LEU A 20 4.41 -7.02 -11.67
CA LEU A 20 3.91 -8.16 -12.46
C LEU A 20 3.49 -7.73 -13.86
N LYS A 21 2.74 -6.61 -13.99
CA LYS A 21 2.32 -6.06 -15.29
C LYS A 21 3.47 -5.66 -16.20
N ASN A 22 4.59 -5.22 -15.63
CA ASN A 22 5.81 -4.86 -16.37
C ASN A 22 6.72 -6.07 -16.63
N ARG A 23 6.29 -7.29 -16.31
CA ARG A 23 7.07 -8.50 -16.54
C ARG A 23 6.85 -8.98 -17.97
N GLU A 24 7.92 -9.03 -18.76
CA GLU A 24 7.86 -9.45 -20.16
C GLU A 24 7.81 -10.98 -20.33
N TYR A 25 8.25 -11.75 -19.32
CA TYR A 25 8.43 -13.19 -19.44
C TYR A 25 8.20 -13.97 -18.13
N TYR A 26 7.59 -15.15 -18.28
CA TYR A 26 7.42 -16.17 -17.24
C TYR A 26 8.25 -17.40 -17.60
N GLU A 27 9.08 -17.88 -16.67
CA GLU A 27 9.98 -19.03 -16.89
C GLU A 27 9.21 -20.35 -17.04
N THR A 28 8.12 -20.52 -16.27
CA THR A 28 7.30 -21.74 -16.30
C THR A 28 5.80 -21.42 -16.26
N GLU A 29 4.98 -22.41 -16.65
CA GLU A 29 3.52 -22.32 -16.53
C GLU A 29 3.07 -22.14 -15.07
N GLU A 30 3.73 -22.80 -14.10
CA GLU A 30 3.39 -22.60 -12.68
C GLU A 30 3.68 -21.16 -12.25
N THR A 31 4.80 -20.56 -12.69
CA THR A 31 5.11 -19.17 -12.36
C THR A 31 4.10 -18.20 -12.97
N MET A 32 3.58 -18.48 -14.16
CA MET A 32 2.51 -17.71 -14.79
C MET A 32 1.19 -17.84 -14.00
N CYS A 33 0.80 -19.06 -13.62
CA CYS A 33 -0.43 -19.31 -12.85
C CYS A 33 -0.43 -18.57 -11.51
N VAL A 34 0.66 -18.69 -10.74
CA VAL A 34 0.81 -17.98 -9.46
C VAL A 34 0.80 -16.47 -9.66
N SER A 35 1.44 -15.97 -10.73
CA SER A 35 1.47 -14.53 -11.01
C SER A 35 0.09 -14.00 -11.34
N LYS A 36 -0.72 -14.70 -12.14
CA LYS A 36 -2.11 -14.33 -12.41
C LYS A 36 -2.98 -14.31 -11.15
N ALA A 37 -2.84 -15.31 -10.28
CA ALA A 37 -3.56 -15.33 -9.01
C ALA A 37 -3.18 -14.13 -8.10
N ILE A 38 -1.91 -13.70 -8.13
CA ILE A 38 -1.47 -12.51 -7.39
C ILE A 38 -2.00 -11.22 -8.05
N GLU A 39 -2.02 -11.15 -9.38
CA GLU A 39 -2.60 -10.02 -10.11
C GLU A 39 -4.08 -9.82 -9.75
N GLU A 40 -4.88 -10.90 -9.76
CA GLU A 40 -6.28 -10.89 -9.34
C GLU A 40 -6.42 -10.45 -7.88
N TYR A 41 -5.60 -11.00 -6.98
CA TYR A 41 -5.60 -10.60 -5.55
C TYR A 41 -5.25 -9.12 -5.34
N CYS A 42 -4.45 -8.53 -6.23
CA CYS A 42 -4.00 -7.14 -6.14
C CYS A 42 -4.85 -6.17 -6.97
N GLU A 43 -5.89 -6.63 -7.67
CA GLU A 43 -6.66 -5.80 -8.62
C GLU A 43 -7.31 -4.61 -7.92
N GLU A 44 -7.87 -4.83 -6.73
CA GLU A 44 -8.43 -3.78 -5.88
C GLU A 44 -7.35 -3.16 -4.99
N CYS A 45 -6.58 -2.23 -5.54
CA CYS A 45 -5.59 -1.47 -4.80
C CYS A 45 -5.51 0.00 -5.24
N VAL A 46 -4.84 0.81 -4.40
CA VAL A 46 -4.55 2.21 -4.71
C VAL A 46 -3.79 2.31 -6.04
N PRO A 47 -4.13 3.26 -6.94
CA PRO A 47 -3.40 3.43 -8.20
C PRO A 47 -1.90 3.68 -8.00
N PHE A 48 -1.07 3.02 -8.80
CA PHE A 48 0.39 2.99 -8.62
C PHE A 48 1.02 4.39 -8.66
N GLU A 49 0.53 5.25 -9.56
CA GLU A 49 0.95 6.62 -9.73
C GLU A 49 0.67 7.50 -8.51
N LYS A 50 -0.38 7.20 -7.73
CA LYS A 50 -0.72 7.94 -6.51
C LYS A 50 0.16 7.55 -5.31
N ILE A 51 0.76 6.35 -5.31
CA ILE A 51 1.49 5.82 -4.13
C ILE A 51 2.57 6.76 -3.64
N LYS A 52 3.41 7.28 -4.55
CA LYS A 52 4.55 8.13 -4.15
C LYS A 52 4.07 9.40 -3.46
N PHE A 53 3.01 10.01 -3.99
CA PHE A 53 2.38 11.19 -3.43
C PHE A 53 1.76 10.89 -2.07
N ILE A 54 0.91 9.86 -1.97
CA ILE A 54 0.25 9.46 -0.71
C ILE A 54 1.28 9.17 0.38
N LYS A 55 2.34 8.38 0.08
CA LYS A 55 3.41 8.10 1.05
C LYS A 55 4.09 9.38 1.56
N ALA A 56 4.26 10.39 0.71
CA ALA A 56 4.88 11.65 1.11
C ALA A 56 3.95 12.47 2.03
N GLU A 57 2.67 12.60 1.65
CA GLU A 57 1.68 13.34 2.44
C GLU A 57 1.45 12.71 3.81
N LEU A 58 1.32 11.38 3.89
CA LEU A 58 1.12 10.69 5.17
C LEU A 58 2.35 10.82 6.09
N ARG A 59 3.57 10.81 5.54
CA ARG A 59 4.79 11.08 6.32
C ARG A 59 4.85 12.52 6.81
N ALA A 60 4.41 13.48 5.99
CA ALA A 60 4.31 14.88 6.42
C ALA A 60 3.30 15.04 7.58
N LYS A 61 2.25 14.20 7.60
CA LYS A 61 1.29 14.05 8.72
C LYS A 61 1.78 13.15 9.86
N LYS A 62 3.07 12.78 9.87
CA LYS A 62 3.71 12.02 10.95
C LYS A 62 3.06 10.65 11.22
N LEU A 63 2.44 10.03 10.21
CA LEU A 63 2.05 8.62 10.33
C LEU A 63 3.30 7.73 10.37
N PHE A 64 3.23 6.65 11.13
CA PHE A 64 4.29 5.65 11.18
C PHE A 64 4.34 4.86 9.87
N ASP A 65 5.53 4.40 9.46
CA ASP A 65 5.69 3.66 8.19
C ASP A 65 4.79 2.41 8.11
N ILE A 66 4.48 1.77 9.25
CA ILE A 66 3.57 0.63 9.31
C ILE A 66 2.11 1.04 9.05
N GLU A 67 1.65 2.14 9.63
CA GLU A 67 0.31 2.68 9.40
C GLU A 67 0.15 3.09 7.94
N ILE A 68 1.15 3.76 7.38
CA ILE A 68 1.18 4.14 5.96
C ILE A 68 1.04 2.90 5.08
N TYR A 69 1.77 1.84 5.40
CA TYR A 69 1.68 0.58 4.66
C TYR A 69 0.28 -0.03 4.75
N GLN A 70 -0.27 -0.14 5.96
CA GLN A 70 -1.61 -0.69 6.19
C GLN A 70 -2.70 0.13 5.51
N LEU A 71 -2.60 1.47 5.49
CA LEU A 71 -3.57 2.33 4.78
C LEU A 71 -3.49 2.15 3.26
N LEU A 72 -2.30 1.98 2.69
CA LEU A 72 -2.14 1.68 1.26
C LEU A 72 -2.71 0.31 0.89
N GLU A 73 -2.60 -0.68 1.78
CA GLU A 73 -3.17 -2.02 1.61
C GLU A 73 -4.70 -2.03 1.76
N LEU A 74 -5.22 -1.26 2.70
CA LEU A 74 -6.65 -1.19 3.04
C LEU A 74 -7.44 -0.33 2.06
N TRP A 75 -6.81 0.68 1.46
CA TRP A 75 -7.45 1.70 0.62
C TRP A 75 -8.71 2.32 1.29
N PRO A 76 -8.54 3.03 2.42
CA PRO A 76 -9.64 3.43 3.29
C PRO A 76 -10.68 4.30 2.59
N LYS A 77 -11.96 4.06 2.91
CA LYS A 77 -13.13 4.79 2.37
C LYS A 77 -13.95 5.54 3.42
N SER A 78 -13.58 5.40 4.69
CA SER A 78 -14.24 6.06 5.81
C SER A 78 -13.28 6.31 6.96
N LEU A 79 -13.66 7.19 7.89
CA LEU A 79 -12.90 7.42 9.14
C LEU A 79 -12.78 6.15 9.99
N LEU A 80 -13.78 5.27 9.95
CA LEU A 80 -13.71 3.97 10.64
C LEU A 80 -12.54 3.12 10.13
N CYS A 81 -12.24 3.16 8.82
CA CYS A 81 -11.07 2.47 8.27
C CYS A 81 -9.75 3.06 8.81
N LEU A 82 -9.70 4.37 9.06
CA LEU A 82 -8.53 5.01 9.64
C LEU A 82 -8.34 4.58 11.11
N GLN A 83 -9.43 4.51 11.88
CA GLN A 83 -9.41 4.05 13.29
C GLN A 83 -8.86 2.63 13.48
N LEU A 84 -9.01 1.76 12.47
CA LEU A 84 -8.47 0.40 12.52
C LEU A 84 -6.94 0.34 12.39
N VAL A 85 -6.32 1.42 11.90
CA VAL A 85 -4.90 1.46 11.55
C VAL A 85 -4.13 2.46 12.39
N ILE A 86 -4.70 3.64 12.64
CA ILE A 86 -4.06 4.72 13.38
C ILE A 86 -4.39 4.54 14.86
N GLU A 87 -3.40 4.14 15.65
CA GLU A 87 -3.54 4.05 17.11
C GLU A 87 -3.74 5.44 17.72
N GLU A 88 -4.64 5.57 18.70
CA GLU A 88 -4.96 6.84 19.39
C GLU A 88 -5.29 7.96 18.38
N MET A 89 -6.10 7.61 17.37
CA MET A 89 -6.41 8.47 16.22
C MET A 89 -6.97 9.84 16.63
N GLU A 90 -7.89 9.86 17.59
CA GLU A 90 -8.60 11.06 18.03
C GLU A 90 -7.70 11.97 18.89
N GLU A 91 -6.71 11.41 19.56
CA GLU A 91 -5.71 12.14 20.33
C GLU A 91 -4.59 12.71 19.43
N ARG A 92 -4.29 12.07 18.31
CA ARG A 92 -3.18 12.44 17.42
C ARG A 92 -3.55 13.44 16.32
N TYR A 93 -4.82 13.47 15.91
CA TYR A 93 -5.25 14.22 14.73
C TYR A 93 -6.58 14.92 14.96
N THR A 94 -6.72 16.12 14.40
CA THR A 94 -8.03 16.77 14.35
C THR A 94 -8.94 16.12 13.30
N GLU A 95 -10.24 16.36 13.40
CA GLU A 95 -11.21 15.90 12.39
C GLU A 95 -10.86 16.40 10.98
N GLU A 96 -10.38 17.64 10.84
CA GLU A 96 -9.93 18.20 9.56
C GLU A 96 -8.72 17.44 8.99
N GLU A 97 -7.77 17.07 9.83
CA GLU A 97 -6.59 16.31 9.42
C GLU A 97 -6.94 14.88 9.01
N LEU A 98 -7.87 14.25 9.73
CA LEU A 98 -8.36 12.91 9.40
C LEU A 98 -9.15 12.91 8.09
N ASN A 99 -9.99 13.91 7.87
CA ASN A 99 -10.68 14.09 6.60
C ASN A 99 -9.68 14.31 5.45
N TYR A 100 -8.63 15.11 5.68
CA TYR A 100 -7.57 15.28 4.69
C TYR A 100 -6.86 13.96 4.37
N ILE A 101 -6.48 13.17 5.39
CA ILE A 101 -5.86 11.85 5.22
C ILE A 101 -6.77 10.94 4.38
N LEU A 102 -8.07 10.92 4.68
CA LEU A 102 -9.04 10.12 3.92
C LEU A 102 -9.16 10.58 2.46
N MET A 103 -9.15 11.89 2.21
CA MET A 103 -9.22 12.46 0.87
C MET A 103 -8.05 12.05 -0.04
N LEU A 104 -6.88 11.71 0.51
CA LEU A 104 -5.74 11.21 -0.27
C LEU A 104 -6.06 9.89 -1.01
N PHE A 105 -7.06 9.15 -0.54
CA PHE A 105 -7.44 7.83 -1.04
C PHE A 105 -8.68 7.83 -1.94
N ASN A 106 -9.32 8.99 -2.11
CA ASN A 106 -10.38 9.22 -3.09
C ASN A 106 -9.80 9.58 -4.47
#